data_AF-A0A969BTG1-F1
#
_entry.id   AF-A0A969BTG1-F1
#
_cell.length_a   1.000
_cell.length_b   1.000
_cell.length_c   1.000
_cell.angle_alpha   90.00
_cell.angle_beta   90.00
_cell.angle_gamma   90.00
#
_symmetry.space_group_name_H-M   'P 1'
#
loop_
_entity.id
_entity.type
_entity.pdbx_description
1 polymer ?
#
loop_
_entity_poly.entity_id
_entity_poly.type
_entity_poly.pdbx_seq_one_letter_code
_entity_poly.pdbx_strand_id
1 'polypeptide(L)'
;MNRIFSVIPLFLLAACAGPKEPLVVKQFTLRDQEQDRRGDPMIAMEKARRLHGAISLEERRKKLGQYYTLAWNDSANSGQGAPKLVFQYQQGATGSRVKRMTTNFPATSVNGTAEFAVIGDDYFKGGKVLAWKAILLRGDREIASQQSYLWR
;
A
#
# COMPACT_ATOMS: atom_id res chain seq x y z
N MET A 1 53.67 -35.43 -23.49
CA MET A 1 53.61 -34.10 -22.86
C MET A 1 52.16 -33.61 -22.89
N ASN A 2 51.57 -33.47 -21.70
CA ASN A 2 50.14 -33.27 -21.43
C ASN A 2 49.57 -31.96 -22.00
N ARG A 3 48.39 -32.04 -22.65
CA ARG A 3 47.51 -30.88 -22.87
C ARG A 3 46.36 -30.96 -21.88
N ILE A 4 46.42 -30.11 -20.86
CA ILE A 4 45.40 -29.95 -19.82
C ILE A 4 44.23 -29.16 -20.45
N PHE A 5 43.06 -29.80 -20.57
CA PHE A 5 41.80 -29.13 -20.88
C PHE A 5 41.35 -28.32 -19.65
N SER A 6 41.40 -27.00 -19.75
CA SER A 6 40.88 -26.09 -18.72
C SER A 6 39.37 -25.94 -18.91
N VAL A 7 38.58 -26.63 -18.08
CA VAL A 7 37.12 -26.50 -18.02
C VAL A 7 36.81 -25.44 -16.97
N ILE A 8 36.42 -24.24 -17.41
CA ILE A 8 35.94 -23.16 -16.53
C ILE A 8 34.51 -23.52 -16.10
N PRO A 9 34.21 -23.67 -14.79
CA PRO A 9 32.84 -23.90 -14.35
C PRO A 9 32.09 -22.57 -14.37
N LEU A 10 31.07 -22.49 -15.23
CA LEU A 10 30.12 -21.38 -15.29
C LEU A 10 29.19 -21.46 -14.08
N PHE A 11 29.55 -20.80 -12.98
CA PHE A 11 28.68 -20.62 -11.83
C PHE A 11 27.50 -19.70 -12.22
N LEU A 12 26.33 -20.30 -12.43
CA LEU A 12 25.06 -19.60 -12.63
C LEU A 12 24.68 -18.86 -11.35
N LEU A 13 24.71 -17.52 -11.41
CA LEU A 13 24.11 -16.63 -10.42
C LEU A 13 22.58 -16.77 -10.52
N ALA A 14 22.02 -17.77 -9.83
CA ALA A 14 20.59 -17.84 -9.59
C ALA A 14 20.21 -16.69 -8.64
N ALA A 15 19.80 -15.56 -9.22
CA ALA A 15 19.23 -14.46 -8.46
C ALA A 15 17.93 -14.95 -7.80
N CYS A 16 17.93 -15.05 -6.48
CA CYS A 16 16.73 -15.37 -5.71
C CYS A 16 15.72 -14.22 -5.80
N ALA A 17 14.83 -14.25 -6.79
CA ALA A 17 13.60 -13.48 -6.71
C ALA A 17 12.70 -14.14 -5.66
N GLY A 18 12.54 -13.49 -4.50
CA GLY A 18 11.66 -13.96 -3.44
C GLY A 18 10.21 -14.09 -3.92
N PRO A 19 9.37 -14.89 -3.23
CA PRO A 19 7.97 -15.06 -3.60
C PRO A 19 7.26 -13.70 -3.58
N LYS A 20 6.53 -13.40 -4.65
CA LYS A 20 5.78 -12.14 -4.76
C LYS A 20 4.56 -12.23 -3.84
N GLU A 21 4.53 -11.39 -2.82
CA GLU A 21 3.40 -11.35 -1.89
C GLU A 21 2.09 -11.01 -2.64
N PRO A 22 0.98 -11.73 -2.36
CA PRO A 22 -0.29 -11.51 -3.04
C PRO A 22 -0.93 -10.15 -2.72
N LEU A 23 -0.59 -9.57 -1.58
CA LEU A 23 -1.06 -8.26 -1.14
C LEU A 23 0.06 -7.53 -0.40
N VAL A 24 0.37 -6.31 -0.83
CA VAL A 24 1.37 -5.42 -0.22
C VAL A 24 0.73 -4.09 0.14
N VAL A 25 0.94 -3.63 1.37
CA VAL A 25 0.47 -2.34 1.88
C VAL A 25 1.63 -1.36 2.03
N LYS A 26 1.60 -0.27 1.28
CA LYS A 26 2.53 0.85 1.45
C LYS A 26 1.84 1.98 2.21
N GLN A 27 2.51 2.49 3.23
CA GLN A 27 1.99 3.55 4.08
C GLN A 27 2.73 4.85 3.85
N PHE A 28 2.00 5.96 3.80
CA PHE A 28 2.58 7.30 3.79
C PHE A 28 1.76 8.24 4.66
N THR A 29 2.44 9.08 5.45
CA THR A 29 1.78 10.08 6.29
C THR A 29 2.23 11.47 5.87
N LEU A 30 1.29 12.31 5.43
CA LEU A 30 1.52 13.71 5.16
C LEU A 30 1.10 14.52 6.40
N ARG A 31 2.08 14.86 7.24
CA ARG A 31 1.85 15.52 8.55
C ARG A 31 1.72 17.03 8.46
N ASP A 32 2.42 17.63 7.50
CA ASP A 32 2.62 19.07 7.37
C ASP A 32 2.58 19.47 5.89
N GLN A 33 2.48 20.79 5.67
CA GLN A 33 2.53 21.39 4.33
C GLN A 33 3.94 21.89 3.98
N GLU A 34 4.91 21.66 4.87
CA GLU A 34 6.26 22.20 4.73
C GLU A 34 7.08 21.34 3.78
N GLN A 35 7.74 22.00 2.84
CA GLN A 35 8.65 21.37 1.91
C GLN A 35 10.05 21.41 2.53
N ASP A 36 10.35 20.43 3.37
CA ASP A 36 11.70 20.27 3.90
C ASP A 36 12.65 19.83 2.77
N ARG A 37 13.37 20.81 2.22
CA ARG A 37 14.37 20.59 1.16
C ARG A 37 15.65 19.93 1.65
N ARG A 38 15.84 19.80 2.97
CA ARG A 38 17.01 19.13 3.56
C ARG A 38 16.75 17.67 3.92
N GLY A 39 15.50 17.23 3.84
CA GLY A 39 15.10 15.85 4.10
C GLY A 39 15.41 14.88 2.95
N ASP A 40 14.98 13.63 3.11
CA ASP A 40 15.10 12.60 2.07
C ASP A 40 14.37 13.06 0.79
N PRO A 41 15.05 13.09 -0.37
CA PRO A 41 14.48 13.60 -1.62
C PRO A 41 13.25 12.80 -2.07
N MET A 42 13.19 11.49 -1.80
CA MET A 42 12.03 10.66 -2.14
C MET A 42 10.81 11.04 -1.32
N ILE A 43 10.99 11.32 -0.03
CA ILE A 43 9.90 11.80 0.83
C ILE A 43 9.44 13.20 0.41
N ALA A 44 10.38 14.10 0.10
CA ALA A 44 10.06 15.44 -0.37
C ALA A 44 9.27 15.43 -1.68
N MET A 45 9.67 14.59 -2.65
CA MET A 45 8.94 14.39 -3.90
C MET A 45 7.55 13.80 -3.67
N GLU A 46 7.43 12.84 -2.74
CA GLU A 46 6.14 12.25 -2.39
C GLU A 46 5.18 13.27 -1.78
N LYS A 47 5.67 14.10 -0.84
CA LYS A 47 4.91 15.23 -0.30
C LYS A 47 4.44 16.18 -1.41
N ALA A 48 5.37 16.58 -2.29
CA ALA A 48 5.06 17.48 -3.40
C ALA A 48 4.00 16.91 -4.34
N ARG A 49 4.10 15.61 -4.68
CA ARG A 49 3.10 14.89 -5.49
C ARG A 49 1.71 14.91 -4.85
N ARG A 50 1.62 14.70 -3.53
CA ARG A 50 0.34 14.66 -2.80
C ARG A 50 -0.30 16.04 -2.63
N LEU A 51 0.52 17.09 -2.56
CA LEU A 51 0.08 18.49 -2.52
C LEU A 51 -0.13 19.09 -3.91
N HIS A 52 0.16 18.36 -4.98
CA HIS A 52 -0.01 18.85 -6.34
C HIS A 52 -1.46 19.27 -6.60
N GLY A 53 -1.64 20.47 -7.18
CA GLY A 53 -2.94 21.07 -7.44
C GLY A 53 -3.63 21.73 -6.24
N ALA A 54 -3.08 21.61 -5.02
CA ALA A 54 -3.57 22.34 -3.84
C ALA A 54 -2.84 23.69 -3.71
N ILE A 55 -3.53 24.75 -4.10
CA ILE A 55 -2.99 26.12 -4.14
C ILE A 55 -3.19 26.79 -2.78
N SER A 56 -4.41 26.74 -2.22
CA SER A 56 -4.72 27.41 -0.96
C SER A 56 -4.27 26.61 0.26
N LEU A 57 -4.07 27.28 1.40
CA LEU A 57 -3.74 26.62 2.66
C LEU A 57 -4.85 25.65 3.10
N GLU A 58 -6.11 25.97 2.81
CA GLU A 58 -7.25 25.11 3.11
C GLU A 58 -7.23 23.83 2.25
N GLU A 59 -6.98 23.97 0.94
CA GLU A 59 -6.83 22.82 0.04
C GLU A 59 -5.69 21.91 0.47
N ARG A 60 -4.54 22.50 0.83
CA ARG A 60 -3.40 21.74 1.34
C ARG A 60 -3.74 21.05 2.66
N ARG A 61 -4.50 21.71 3.55
CA ARG A 61 -4.96 21.12 4.81
C ARG A 61 -5.86 19.91 4.54
N LYS A 62 -6.74 19.97 3.55
CA LYS A 62 -7.61 18.84 3.14
C LYS A 62 -6.82 17.62 2.66
N LYS A 63 -5.57 17.79 2.22
CA LYS A 63 -4.67 16.69 1.80
C LYS A 63 -3.88 16.08 2.96
N LEU A 64 -3.79 16.73 4.13
CA LEU A 64 -3.02 16.19 5.25
C LEU A 64 -3.68 14.95 5.85
N GLY A 65 -2.88 13.94 6.21
CA GLY A 65 -3.36 12.71 6.82
C GLY A 65 -2.55 11.46 6.44
N GLN A 66 -3.20 10.31 6.49
CA GLN A 66 -2.59 9.00 6.27
C GLN A 66 -3.13 8.32 5.02
N TYR A 67 -2.21 7.77 4.24
CA TYR A 67 -2.47 7.12 2.96
C TYR A 67 -1.96 5.68 3.00
N TYR A 68 -2.78 4.78 2.46
CA TYR A 68 -2.53 3.34 2.39
C TYR A 68 -2.71 2.88 0.95
N THR A 69 -1.59 2.59 0.27
CA THR A 69 -1.60 2.06 -1.09
C THR A 69 -1.55 0.53 -1.01
N LEU A 70 -2.63 -0.12 -1.40
CA LEU A 70 -2.77 -1.57 -1.44
C LEU A 70 -2.51 -2.03 -2.87
N ALA A 71 -1.39 -2.69 -3.09
CA ALA A 71 -1.06 -3.33 -4.36
C ALA A 71 -1.27 -4.84 -4.22
N TRP A 72 -1.99 -5.44 -5.17
CA TRP A 72 -2.30 -6.86 -5.13
C TRP A 72 -1.99 -7.55 -6.45
N ASN A 73 -1.68 -8.83 -6.36
CA ASN A 73 -1.46 -9.70 -7.51
C ASN A 73 -1.97 -11.10 -7.18
N ASP A 74 -2.86 -11.58 -8.03
CA ASP A 74 -3.49 -12.89 -7.91
C ASP A 74 -3.76 -13.45 -9.31
N SER A 75 -2.67 -13.88 -9.97
CA SER A 75 -2.75 -14.58 -11.24
C SER A 75 -3.28 -16.00 -11.12
N ALA A 76 -3.11 -16.64 -9.95
CA ALA A 76 -3.47 -18.03 -9.74
C ALA A 76 -5.00 -18.27 -9.69
N ASN A 77 -5.77 -17.27 -9.23
CA ASN A 77 -7.22 -17.41 -9.09
C ASN A 77 -8.01 -16.59 -10.13
N SER A 78 -7.39 -16.24 -11.27
CA SER A 78 -8.08 -15.50 -12.35
C SER A 78 -9.37 -16.22 -12.76
N GLY A 79 -10.49 -15.50 -12.84
CA GLY A 79 -11.79 -16.06 -13.22
C GLY A 79 -12.61 -16.67 -12.08
N GLN A 80 -12.08 -16.79 -10.86
CA GLN A 80 -12.82 -17.32 -9.69
C GLN A 80 -13.65 -16.25 -8.95
N GLY A 81 -14.05 -15.19 -9.65
CA GLY A 81 -14.83 -14.06 -9.10
C GLY A 81 -14.11 -12.72 -9.17
N ALA A 82 -14.86 -11.65 -8.88
CA ALA A 82 -14.36 -10.28 -8.91
C ALA A 82 -13.43 -10.00 -7.71
N PRO A 83 -12.20 -9.48 -7.93
CA PRO A 83 -11.31 -9.06 -6.87
C PRO A 83 -11.87 -7.83 -6.13
N LYS A 84 -11.69 -7.80 -4.82
CA LYS A 84 -12.14 -6.72 -3.94
C LYS A 84 -11.10 -6.47 -2.86
N LEU A 85 -10.64 -5.24 -2.76
CA LEU A 85 -9.82 -4.79 -1.63
C LEU A 85 -10.71 -4.19 -0.55
N VAL A 86 -10.53 -4.65 0.68
CA VAL A 86 -11.20 -4.12 1.86
C VAL A 86 -10.15 -3.60 2.82
N PHE A 87 -10.24 -2.31 3.15
CA PHE A 87 -9.40 -1.65 4.14
C PHE A 87 -10.22 -1.34 5.39
N GLN A 88 -9.88 -1.99 6.50
CA GLN A 88 -10.49 -1.80 7.81
C GLN A 88 -9.52 -1.03 8.69
N TYR A 89 -10.03 -0.09 9.48
CA TYR A 89 -9.17 0.74 10.33
C TYR A 89 -9.91 1.30 11.54
N GLN A 90 -9.14 1.61 12.59
CA GLN A 90 -9.59 2.28 13.80
C GLN A 90 -8.86 3.62 13.93
N GLN A 91 -9.58 4.69 14.25
CA GLN A 91 -9.00 6.00 14.50
C GLN A 91 -9.00 6.35 15.99
N GLY A 92 -8.07 7.21 16.40
CA GLY A 92 -7.89 7.55 17.82
C GLY A 92 -9.13 8.14 18.50
N ALA A 93 -9.94 8.94 17.80
CA ALA A 93 -11.15 9.52 18.37
C ALA A 93 -12.37 8.57 18.32
N THR A 94 -12.28 7.45 17.60
CA THR A 94 -13.40 6.52 17.41
C THR A 94 -13.39 5.32 18.37
N GLY A 95 -12.40 5.23 19.27
CA GLY A 95 -12.22 4.08 20.17
C GLY A 95 -12.12 2.76 19.39
N SER A 96 -12.82 1.71 19.85
CA SER A 96 -12.80 0.38 19.20
C SER A 96 -13.60 0.30 17.89
N ARG A 97 -14.25 1.38 17.45
CA ARG A 97 -15.10 1.34 16.24
C ARG A 97 -14.24 1.12 15.00
N VAL A 98 -14.51 0.03 14.29
CA VAL A 98 -13.87 -0.29 13.01
C VAL A 98 -14.61 0.41 11.86
N LYS A 99 -13.90 1.28 11.14
CA LYS A 99 -14.34 1.86 9.86
C LYS A 99 -13.87 0.97 8.71
N ARG A 100 -14.55 1.05 7.57
CA ARG A 100 -14.27 0.21 6.39
C ARG A 100 -14.33 1.04 5.11
N MET A 101 -13.38 0.82 4.22
CA MET A 101 -13.39 1.29 2.83
C MET A 101 -13.18 0.09 1.91
N THR A 102 -13.75 0.14 0.70
CA THR A 102 -13.72 -0.96 -0.24
C THR A 102 -13.46 -0.46 -1.66
N THR A 103 -12.69 -1.19 -2.44
CA THR A 103 -12.52 -0.98 -3.88
C THR A 103 -12.72 -2.29 -4.61
N ASN A 104 -13.61 -2.29 -5.60
CA ASN A 104 -13.87 -3.45 -6.46
C ASN A 104 -13.07 -3.33 -7.76
N PHE A 105 -12.66 -4.48 -8.30
CA PHE A 105 -11.97 -4.57 -9.59
C PHE A 105 -12.77 -5.46 -10.55
N PRO A 106 -12.59 -5.30 -11.87
CA PRO A 106 -13.15 -6.22 -12.86
C PRO A 106 -12.75 -7.67 -12.60
N ALA A 107 -13.64 -8.62 -12.90
CA ALA A 107 -13.38 -10.05 -12.68
C ALA A 107 -12.18 -10.60 -13.48
N THR A 108 -11.86 -9.95 -14.60
CA THR A 108 -10.71 -10.28 -15.46
C THR A 108 -9.38 -9.77 -14.89
N SER A 109 -9.40 -8.90 -13.88
CA SER A 109 -8.18 -8.36 -13.28
C SER A 109 -7.42 -9.43 -12.51
N VAL A 110 -6.12 -9.54 -12.81
CA VAL A 110 -5.17 -10.41 -12.12
C VAL A 110 -4.26 -9.64 -11.17
N ASN A 111 -4.22 -8.31 -11.29
CA ASN A 111 -3.51 -7.43 -10.39
C ASN A 111 -4.21 -6.08 -10.37
N GLY A 112 -3.85 -5.26 -9.38
CA GLY A 112 -4.36 -3.90 -9.28
C GLY A 112 -3.73 -3.14 -8.13
N THR A 113 -4.08 -1.86 -8.05
CA THR A 113 -3.68 -1.00 -6.94
C THR A 113 -4.84 -0.09 -6.58
N ALA A 114 -5.09 0.06 -5.28
CA ALA A 114 -6.03 1.05 -4.74
C ALA A 114 -5.34 1.87 -3.65
N GLU A 115 -5.75 3.13 -3.52
CA GLU A 115 -5.33 4.00 -2.44
C GLU A 115 -6.51 4.26 -1.51
N PHE A 116 -6.30 4.00 -0.22
CA PHE A 116 -7.23 4.36 0.85
C PHE A 116 -6.62 5.51 1.65
N ALA A 117 -7.37 6.59 1.79
CA ALA A 117 -6.87 7.82 2.40
C ALA A 117 -7.79 8.25 3.55
N VAL A 118 -7.20 8.49 4.72
CA VAL A 118 -7.82 9.12 5.88
C VAL A 118 -7.17 10.49 6.02
N ILE A 119 -7.78 11.51 5.41
CA ILE A 119 -7.20 12.84 5.22
C ILE A 119 -8.20 13.95 5.57
N GLY A 120 -7.69 15.18 5.67
CA GLY A 120 -8.49 16.36 5.89
C GLY A 120 -9.34 16.22 7.15
N ASP A 121 -10.63 16.53 7.05
CA ASP A 121 -11.53 16.52 8.19
C ASP A 121 -11.68 15.14 8.84
N ASP A 122 -11.65 14.05 8.06
CA ASP A 122 -11.69 12.69 8.60
C ASP A 122 -10.47 12.41 9.49
N TYR A 123 -9.31 12.93 9.11
CA TYR A 123 -8.08 12.82 9.87
C TYR A 123 -8.05 13.75 11.08
N PHE A 124 -8.46 15.01 10.92
CA PHE A 124 -8.42 16.01 12.00
C PHE A 124 -9.49 15.78 13.07
N LYS A 125 -10.69 15.34 12.69
CA LYS A 125 -11.80 15.08 13.63
C LYS A 125 -11.73 13.66 14.17
N GLY A 126 -11.45 12.67 13.32
CA GLY A 126 -11.35 11.26 13.72
C GLY A 126 -10.01 10.90 14.39
N GLY A 127 -8.98 11.73 14.21
CA GLY A 127 -7.63 11.44 14.66
C GLY A 127 -6.88 10.47 13.74
N LYS A 128 -5.64 10.16 14.12
CA LYS A 128 -4.78 9.21 13.38
C LYS A 128 -5.39 7.81 13.38
N VAL A 129 -5.20 7.09 12.28
CA VAL A 129 -5.36 5.65 12.21
C VAL A 129 -4.34 4.99 13.15
N LEU A 130 -4.85 4.23 14.12
CA LEU A 130 -4.04 3.53 15.13
C LEU A 130 -3.77 2.08 14.73
N ALA A 131 -4.79 1.41 14.20
CA ALA A 131 -4.72 0.03 13.75
C ALA A 131 -5.47 -0.14 12.43
N TRP A 132 -4.97 -1.00 11.56
CA TRP A 132 -5.58 -1.30 10.26
C TRP A 132 -5.40 -2.76 9.84
N LYS A 133 -6.32 -3.25 9.03
CA LYS A 133 -6.26 -4.54 8.32
C LYS A 133 -6.70 -4.36 6.87
N ALA A 134 -5.85 -4.81 5.95
CA ALA A 134 -6.09 -4.87 4.53
C ALA A 134 -6.42 -6.31 4.13
N ILE A 135 -7.44 -6.50 3.31
CA ILE A 135 -7.91 -7.83 2.90
C ILE A 135 -8.11 -7.82 1.38
N LEU A 136 -7.53 -8.79 0.70
CA LEU A 136 -7.82 -9.13 -0.69
C LEU A 136 -8.83 -10.27 -0.72
N LEU A 137 -10.00 -9.98 -1.26
CA LEU A 137 -11.07 -10.94 -1.49
C LEU A 137 -11.17 -11.24 -2.99
N ARG A 138 -11.58 -12.46 -3.32
CA ARG A 138 -12.09 -12.81 -4.65
C ARG A 138 -13.46 -13.47 -4.46
N GLY A 139 -14.51 -12.78 -4.92
CA GLY A 139 -15.87 -13.11 -4.48
C GLY A 139 -16.00 -12.98 -2.95
N ASP A 140 -16.31 -14.09 -2.29
CA ASP A 140 -16.41 -14.18 -0.83
C ASP A 140 -15.19 -14.84 -0.16
N ARG A 141 -14.20 -15.26 -0.95
CA ARG A 141 -12.99 -15.92 -0.45
C ARG A 141 -11.88 -14.92 -0.14
N GLU A 142 -11.29 -15.01 1.05
CA GLU A 142 -10.05 -14.31 1.40
C GLU A 142 -8.85 -15.00 0.74
N ILE A 143 -8.13 -14.23 -0.07
CA ILE A 143 -6.90 -14.68 -0.75
C ILE A 143 -5.68 -14.32 0.09
N ALA A 144 -5.67 -13.11 0.65
CA ALA A 144 -4.59 -12.62 1.48
C ALA A 144 -5.06 -11.48 2.39
N SER A 145 -4.37 -11.31 3.52
CA SER A 145 -4.51 -10.13 4.35
C SER A 145 -3.17 -9.66 4.89
N GLN A 146 -3.09 -8.35 5.15
CA GLN A 146 -2.00 -7.71 5.88
C GLN A 146 -2.61 -6.83 6.97
N GLN A 147 -1.92 -6.66 8.09
CA GLN A 147 -2.42 -5.83 9.18
C GLN A 147 -1.30 -5.12 9.94
N SER A 148 -1.63 -4.01 10.58
CA SER A 148 -0.75 -3.37 11.55
C SER A 148 -0.55 -4.24 12.78
N TYR A 149 0.60 -4.09 13.44
CA TYR A 149 0.89 -4.77 14.71
C TYR A 149 -0.17 -4.55 15.80
N LEU A 150 -0.79 -3.36 15.84
CA LEU A 150 -1.80 -3.02 16.85
C LEU A 150 -3.21 -3.56 16.53
N TRP A 151 -3.39 -4.24 15.38
CA TRP A 151 -4.68 -4.84 15.04
C TRP A 151 -4.96 -6.05 15.91
N ARG A 152 -6.15 -6.09 16.52
CA ARG A 152 -6.61 -7.16 17.42
C ARG A 152 -8.04 -7.54 17.09
#